data_AF-A0A182P1F2-F1
#
_entry.id   AF-A0A182P1F2-F1
#
_cell.length_a   1.000
_cell.length_b   1.000
_cell.length_c   1.000
_cell.angle_alpha   90.00
_cell.angle_beta   90.00
_cell.angle_gamma   90.00
#
_symmetry.space_group_name_H-M   'P 1'
#
loop_
_entity.id
_entity.type
_entity.pdbx_description
1 polymer ?
#
loop_
_entity_poly.entity_id
_entity_poly.type
_entity_poly.pdbx_seq_one_letter_code
_entity_poly.pdbx_strand_id
1 'polypeptide(L)'
;MAMSVLRTFTRNMATAAKINNVVVVGGGLMGSGIAQVAAATGHNVTMVEMNDALVEKAIGGIRKSLERVAKKQYKDDAAKGQQFIDGTLSKISGATKPEEAVQGADLVVEAIVERMDVKHQLFGRLDAAAPSHTIFASNTSSLSIAEIGSVTKRQDRFGGLHFFNPVPVMKLLEIIRTDQTSDETFQALQGFGQRLGKACITCKDTPGFVVNRLLVPYMAEAIRLLERGDASARDIDTAMKLGAGYPMGPIELIDYVGLDTTNNILQGWHEKFPDNPLFVPIKTLQQLVSEGKLGFDAGRVFVVLKYNSTGNTMALVNIKHVTVIGGGVMGSGIAMITAANGYRVTVVEVSEDALGRAKRQVEKDLHRMAQHVSKGNEQAETKFYTETTARLAYSTNLKQVAAGTDLVIEAIVENLQQKQSLFKLLDQEAPSHTILASNTSSLSIAEIGSLAGRKDRIGGLHFFNPVPMMKLIEIVRTKETSDSTHETLLAFGKSLRKTCITCRDVPGFVVNRLLFPVIHEALGMVERGDAAHQDIDVAMKLGLGHPMGPFELMDIVGLDTVRSILQERAAHNPTDETAKPSELLEQMVRENKLGVKSGEGFYNYK
;
A
#
# COMPACT_ATOMS: atom_id res chain seq x y z
N MET A 1 12.06 21.56 6.14
CA MET A 1 10.67 22.01 6.43
C MET A 1 9.96 21.27 7.57
N ALA A 2 10.57 20.27 8.24
CA ALA A 2 9.92 19.55 9.36
C ALA A 2 9.83 20.32 10.70
N MET A 3 10.49 21.47 10.83
CA MET A 3 10.55 22.24 12.09
C MET A 3 9.55 23.41 12.17
N SER A 4 8.94 23.85 11.07
CA SER A 4 8.04 25.02 11.11
C SER A 4 6.59 24.67 11.48
N VAL A 5 6.16 23.42 11.34
CA VAL A 5 4.80 22.95 11.68
C VAL A 5 4.58 22.82 13.19
N LEU A 6 5.65 22.71 13.99
CA LEU A 6 5.59 22.57 15.44
C LEU A 6 5.24 23.86 16.20
N ARG A 7 5.27 25.04 15.57
CA ARG A 7 5.14 26.33 16.28
C ARG A 7 3.73 26.89 16.39
N THR A 8 2.74 26.35 15.66
CA THR A 8 1.40 26.97 15.60
C THR A 8 0.36 26.30 16.49
N PHE A 9 0.66 25.16 17.13
CA PHE A 9 -0.32 24.37 17.91
C PHE A 9 -0.24 24.54 19.44
N THR A 10 0.72 25.31 19.97
CA THR A 10 1.00 25.34 21.41
C THR A 10 0.11 26.26 22.25
N ARG A 11 -0.86 26.99 21.67
CA ARG A 11 -1.66 27.96 22.43
C ARG A 11 -2.96 27.44 23.07
N ASN A 12 -3.45 26.25 22.73
CA ASN A 12 -4.73 25.73 23.28
C ASN A 12 -4.64 24.50 24.21
N MET A 13 -3.45 23.95 24.51
CA MET A 13 -3.34 22.73 25.33
C MET A 13 -3.39 22.95 26.86
N ALA A 14 -3.68 24.16 27.33
CA ALA A 14 -3.54 24.51 28.76
C ALA A 14 -4.63 23.94 29.69
N THR A 15 -5.64 23.24 29.18
CA THR A 15 -6.78 22.73 29.99
C THR A 15 -7.12 21.26 29.79
N ALA A 16 -6.36 20.49 29.01
CA ALA A 16 -6.63 19.06 28.84
C ALA A 16 -6.38 18.30 30.17
N ALA A 17 -7.35 17.49 30.61
CA ALA A 17 -7.24 16.68 31.82
C ALA A 17 -6.00 15.78 31.77
N LYS A 18 -5.14 15.90 32.79
CA LYS A 18 -3.84 15.21 32.80
C LYS A 18 -4.02 13.75 33.21
N ILE A 19 -3.94 12.84 32.24
CA ILE A 19 -3.93 11.39 32.48
C ILE A 19 -2.58 10.97 33.11
N ASN A 20 -2.60 10.50 34.35
CA ASN A 20 -1.42 9.96 35.06
C ASN A 20 -1.60 8.49 35.44
N ASN A 21 -2.81 8.10 35.85
CA ASN A 21 -3.14 6.73 36.25
C ASN A 21 -3.93 6.03 35.14
N VAL A 22 -3.34 4.97 34.58
CA VAL A 22 -3.89 4.21 33.46
C VAL A 22 -4.22 2.79 33.91
N VAL A 23 -5.43 2.33 33.66
CA VAL A 23 -5.81 0.92 33.83
C VAL A 23 -5.82 0.27 32.46
N VAL A 24 -5.10 -0.84 32.30
CA VAL A 24 -5.13 -1.64 31.07
C VAL A 24 -5.81 -2.96 31.37
N VAL A 25 -6.92 -3.23 30.68
CA VAL A 25 -7.72 -4.45 30.91
C VAL A 25 -7.45 -5.45 29.79
N GLY A 26 -6.86 -6.60 30.15
CA GLY A 26 -6.38 -7.62 29.22
C GLY A 26 -4.85 -7.58 29.07
N GLY A 27 -4.17 -8.61 29.54
CA GLY A 27 -2.72 -8.77 29.55
C GLY A 27 -2.16 -9.52 28.34
N GLY A 28 -2.95 -9.65 27.27
CA GLY A 28 -2.51 -10.23 26.00
C GLY A 28 -1.41 -9.42 25.30
N LEU A 29 -1.10 -9.77 24.05
CA LEU A 29 -0.03 -9.13 23.27
C LEU A 29 -0.17 -7.60 23.22
N MET A 30 -1.38 -7.11 22.91
CA MET A 30 -1.67 -5.68 22.77
C MET A 30 -1.65 -4.98 24.13
N GLY A 31 -2.44 -5.44 25.10
CA GLY A 31 -2.52 -4.78 26.41
C GLY A 31 -1.19 -4.76 27.16
N SER A 32 -0.41 -5.86 27.12
CA SER A 32 0.96 -5.85 27.66
C SER A 32 1.84 -4.79 27.00
N GLY A 33 1.75 -4.64 25.68
CA GLY A 33 2.49 -3.60 24.94
C GLY A 33 2.04 -2.18 25.29
N ILE A 34 0.73 -1.95 25.44
CA ILE A 34 0.15 -0.67 25.85
C ILE A 34 0.63 -0.29 27.26
N ALA A 35 0.50 -1.22 28.21
CA ALA A 35 0.96 -1.04 29.58
C ALA A 35 2.47 -0.74 29.65
N GLN A 36 3.28 -1.46 28.88
CA GLN A 36 4.72 -1.22 28.79
C GLN A 36 5.03 0.21 28.33
N VAL A 37 4.41 0.69 27.25
CA VAL A 37 4.70 2.03 26.70
C VAL A 37 4.17 3.15 27.63
N ALA A 38 3.00 2.94 28.24
CA ALA A 38 2.46 3.87 29.23
C ALA A 38 3.39 4.01 30.45
N ALA A 39 3.82 2.88 31.02
CA ALA A 39 4.73 2.86 32.16
C ALA A 39 6.11 3.46 31.84
N ALA A 40 6.66 3.14 30.67
CA ALA A 40 7.98 3.63 30.24
C ALA A 40 8.01 5.16 30.04
N THR A 41 6.84 5.78 29.91
CA THR A 41 6.67 7.24 29.78
C THR A 41 6.18 7.90 31.06
N GLY A 42 6.24 7.18 32.19
CA GLY A 42 6.05 7.72 33.54
C GLY A 42 4.62 7.62 34.09
N HIS A 43 3.68 7.05 33.35
CA HIS A 43 2.32 6.82 33.83
C HIS A 43 2.31 5.67 34.85
N ASN A 44 1.46 5.77 35.89
CA ASN A 44 1.22 4.64 36.78
C ASN A 44 0.19 3.72 36.11
N VAL A 45 0.53 2.44 35.95
CA VAL A 45 -0.27 1.49 35.19
C VAL A 45 -0.76 0.38 36.11
N THR A 46 -2.06 0.11 36.13
CA THR A 46 -2.63 -1.11 36.71
C THR A 46 -3.01 -2.06 35.60
N MET A 47 -2.35 -3.22 35.54
CA MET A 47 -2.66 -4.31 34.62
C MET A 47 -3.74 -5.21 35.22
N VAL A 48 -4.87 -5.33 34.53
CA VAL A 48 -5.99 -6.16 34.96
C VAL A 48 -6.10 -7.42 34.12
N GLU A 49 -6.13 -8.58 34.79
CA GLU A 49 -6.32 -9.90 34.19
C GLU A 49 -7.28 -10.76 35.02
N MET A 50 -7.73 -11.89 34.48
CA MET A 50 -8.76 -12.70 35.15
C MET A 50 -8.29 -13.37 36.46
N ASN A 51 -6.99 -13.56 36.64
CA ASN A 51 -6.38 -14.15 37.83
C ASN A 51 -4.90 -13.75 37.96
N ASP A 52 -4.32 -13.95 39.15
CA ASP A 52 -2.95 -13.53 39.46
C ASP A 52 -1.91 -14.21 38.56
N ALA A 53 -2.11 -15.47 38.18
CA ALA A 53 -1.19 -16.16 37.28
C ALA A 53 -1.12 -15.52 35.88
N LEU A 54 -2.25 -15.00 35.38
CA LEU A 54 -2.29 -14.25 34.11
C LEU A 54 -1.69 -12.85 34.26
N VAL A 55 -1.91 -12.18 35.39
CA VAL A 55 -1.24 -10.90 35.73
C VAL A 55 0.29 -11.08 35.72
N GLU A 56 0.80 -12.09 36.42
CA GLU A 56 2.23 -12.41 36.49
C GLU A 56 2.79 -12.74 35.11
N LYS A 57 2.03 -13.50 34.29
CA LYS A 57 2.41 -13.82 32.92
C LYS A 57 2.52 -12.56 32.06
N ALA A 58 1.56 -11.63 32.15
CA ALA A 58 1.59 -10.37 31.42
C ALA A 58 2.79 -9.50 31.81
N ILE A 59 3.00 -9.28 33.11
CA ILE A 59 4.15 -8.51 33.64
C ILE A 59 5.48 -9.18 33.28
N GLY A 60 5.55 -10.51 33.33
CA GLY A 60 6.71 -11.28 32.87
C GLY A 60 6.99 -11.10 31.36
N GLY A 61 5.94 -11.05 30.54
CA GLY A 61 6.02 -10.72 29.12
C GLY A 61 6.56 -9.32 28.87
N ILE A 62 6.06 -8.32 29.63
CA ILE A 62 6.54 -6.94 29.60
C ILE A 62 8.04 -6.88 29.97
N ARG A 63 8.47 -7.56 31.03
CA ARG A 63 9.90 -7.63 31.42
C ARG A 63 10.78 -8.14 30.27
N LYS A 64 10.42 -9.28 29.66
CA LYS A 64 11.16 -9.84 28.50
C LYS A 64 11.19 -8.89 27.30
N SER A 65 10.12 -8.15 27.09
CA SER A 65 10.06 -7.13 26.04
C SER A 65 10.98 -5.95 26.35
N LEU A 66 10.96 -5.42 27.59
CA LEU A 66 11.84 -4.36 28.05
C LEU A 66 13.32 -4.75 27.98
N GLU A 67 13.68 -5.99 28.32
CA GLU A 67 15.04 -6.50 28.17
C GLU A 67 15.52 -6.44 26.71
N ARG A 68 14.66 -6.80 25.74
CA ARG A 68 14.98 -6.70 24.30
C ARG A 68 15.14 -5.25 23.85
N VAL A 69 14.26 -4.35 24.31
CA VAL A 69 14.34 -2.91 24.02
C VAL A 69 15.62 -2.32 24.62
N ALA A 70 15.91 -2.62 25.88
CA ALA A 70 17.09 -2.13 26.59
C ALA A 70 18.38 -2.59 25.94
N LYS A 71 18.46 -3.87 25.54
CA LYS A 71 19.59 -4.41 24.74
C LYS A 71 19.79 -3.69 23.41
N LYS A 72 18.74 -3.08 22.83
CA LYS A 72 18.85 -2.34 21.56
C LYS A 72 19.19 -0.87 21.78
N GLN A 73 18.62 -0.24 22.80
CA GLN A 73 18.72 1.21 23.06
C GLN A 73 19.90 1.61 23.95
N TYR A 74 20.32 0.74 24.87
CA TYR A 74 21.38 0.97 25.84
C TYR A 74 22.52 -0.05 25.68
N LYS A 75 22.90 -0.34 24.43
CA LYS A 75 23.93 -1.35 24.08
C LYS A 75 25.26 -1.13 24.80
N ASP A 76 25.62 0.13 24.99
CA ASP A 76 26.91 0.55 25.55
C ASP A 76 26.83 0.87 27.06
N ASP A 77 25.65 0.72 27.67
CA ASP A 77 25.41 1.09 29.06
C ASP A 77 24.35 0.17 29.71
N ALA A 78 24.79 -1.04 30.07
CA ALA A 78 23.92 -2.05 30.68
C ALA A 78 23.29 -1.57 32.00
N ALA A 79 23.97 -0.72 32.77
CA ALA A 79 23.45 -0.16 34.01
C ALA A 79 22.25 0.75 33.75
N LYS A 80 22.32 1.66 32.77
CA LYS A 80 21.15 2.43 32.33
C LYS A 80 20.04 1.56 31.75
N GLY A 81 20.40 0.50 31.02
CA GLY A 81 19.44 -0.48 30.54
C GLY A 81 18.64 -1.12 31.67
N GLN A 82 19.32 -1.54 32.75
CA GLN A 82 18.67 -2.13 33.92
C GLN A 82 17.82 -1.10 34.68
N GLN A 83 18.32 0.12 34.88
CA GLN A 83 17.55 1.21 35.49
C GLN A 83 16.27 1.53 34.72
N PHE A 84 16.31 1.51 33.39
CA PHE A 84 15.12 1.69 32.55
C PHE A 84 14.09 0.57 32.76
N ILE A 85 14.54 -0.69 32.83
CA ILE A 85 13.67 -1.84 33.08
C ILE A 85 13.01 -1.72 34.46
N ASP A 86 13.81 -1.53 35.50
CA ASP A 86 13.31 -1.49 36.88
C ASP A 86 12.42 -0.26 37.13
N GLY A 87 12.81 0.90 36.59
CA GLY A 87 12.00 2.11 36.64
C GLY A 87 10.64 1.93 35.96
N THR A 88 10.61 1.30 34.79
CA THR A 88 9.36 1.01 34.08
C THR A 88 8.49 0.00 34.83
N LEU A 89 9.08 -1.09 35.33
CA LEU A 89 8.32 -2.11 36.07
C LEU A 89 7.78 -1.59 37.41
N SER A 90 8.49 -0.67 38.07
CA SER A 90 8.02 -0.06 39.33
C SER A 90 6.72 0.74 39.16
N LYS A 91 6.38 1.11 37.92
CA LYS A 91 5.16 1.81 37.55
C LYS A 91 3.99 0.89 37.22
N ILE A 92 4.19 -0.42 37.20
CA ILE A 92 3.17 -1.41 36.85
C ILE A 92 2.76 -2.19 38.10
N SER A 93 1.49 -2.09 38.48
CA SER A 93 0.85 -2.96 39.46
C SER A 93 -0.10 -3.94 38.76
N GLY A 94 -0.41 -5.04 39.44
CA GLY A 94 -1.36 -6.05 38.97
C GLY A 94 -2.66 -6.04 39.75
N ALA A 95 -3.77 -6.35 39.10
CA ALA A 95 -5.07 -6.52 39.74
C ALA A 95 -5.92 -7.59 39.03
N THR A 96 -6.85 -8.20 39.76
CA THR A 96 -7.77 -9.22 39.21
C THR A 96 -9.23 -8.78 39.14
N LYS A 97 -9.55 -7.65 39.77
CA LYS A 97 -10.89 -7.08 39.81
C LYS A 97 -10.93 -5.73 39.11
N PRO A 98 -11.50 -5.64 37.89
CA PRO A 98 -11.51 -4.40 37.12
C PRO A 98 -12.21 -3.24 37.85
N GLU A 99 -13.28 -3.50 38.60
CA GLU A 99 -14.05 -2.47 39.32
C GLU A 99 -13.27 -1.81 40.45
N GLU A 100 -12.41 -2.55 41.14
CA GLU A 100 -11.55 -2.01 42.18
C GLU A 100 -10.40 -1.22 41.55
N ALA A 101 -9.83 -1.72 40.44
CA ALA A 101 -8.71 -1.08 39.74
C ALA A 101 -9.06 0.29 39.16
N VAL A 102 -10.32 0.54 38.76
CA VAL A 102 -10.72 1.81 38.14
C VAL A 102 -11.02 2.96 39.10
N GLN A 103 -11.07 2.72 40.42
CA GLN A 103 -11.46 3.74 41.41
C GLN A 103 -10.52 4.97 41.45
N GLY A 104 -9.28 4.83 40.99
CA GLY A 104 -8.29 5.92 40.89
C GLY A 104 -7.82 6.20 39.47
N ALA A 105 -8.51 5.66 38.45
CA ALA A 105 -8.08 5.74 37.06
C ALA A 105 -8.45 7.07 36.41
N ASP A 106 -7.53 7.66 35.67
CA ASP A 106 -7.81 8.77 34.76
C ASP A 106 -8.23 8.24 33.38
N LEU A 107 -7.62 7.14 32.95
CA LEU A 107 -7.88 6.46 31.67
C LEU A 107 -7.96 4.95 31.88
N VAL A 108 -8.96 4.32 31.27
CA VAL A 108 -9.02 2.86 31.07
C VAL A 108 -8.80 2.55 29.59
N VAL A 109 -7.88 1.64 29.29
CA VAL A 109 -7.67 1.09 27.94
C VAL A 109 -8.01 -0.39 27.93
N GLU A 110 -9.07 -0.74 27.23
CA GLU A 110 -9.54 -2.11 27.07
C GLU A 110 -8.84 -2.79 25.88
N ALA A 111 -8.26 -3.98 26.12
CA ALA A 111 -7.59 -4.81 25.13
C ALA A 111 -7.87 -6.31 25.39
N ILE A 112 -9.14 -6.65 25.61
CA ILE A 112 -9.66 -8.02 25.79
C ILE A 112 -10.11 -8.61 24.44
N VAL A 113 -10.71 -9.81 24.48
CA VAL A 113 -11.21 -10.53 23.30
C VAL A 113 -12.15 -9.66 22.45
N GLU A 114 -12.07 -9.82 21.13
CA GLU A 114 -12.80 -9.01 20.15
C GLU A 114 -14.27 -9.48 20.01
N ARG A 115 -15.04 -9.35 21.09
CA ARG A 115 -16.46 -9.71 21.17
C ARG A 115 -17.30 -8.61 21.83
N MET A 116 -18.36 -8.19 21.15
CA MET A 116 -19.21 -7.09 21.61
C MET A 116 -19.87 -7.38 22.96
N ASP A 117 -20.41 -8.58 23.16
CA ASP A 117 -21.10 -8.97 24.40
C ASP A 117 -20.16 -8.94 25.62
N VAL A 118 -18.93 -9.40 25.46
CA VAL A 118 -17.91 -9.38 26.53
C VAL A 118 -17.48 -7.95 26.85
N LYS A 119 -17.27 -7.10 25.83
CA LYS A 119 -16.91 -5.69 26.01
C LYS A 119 -18.05 -4.91 26.67
N HIS A 120 -19.31 -5.15 26.30
CA HIS A 120 -20.48 -4.55 26.95
C HIS A 120 -20.57 -4.91 28.43
N GLN A 121 -20.41 -6.20 28.77
CA GLN A 121 -20.40 -6.63 30.17
C GLN A 121 -19.29 -5.94 30.98
N LEU A 122 -18.08 -5.84 30.41
CA LEU A 122 -16.97 -5.15 31.06
C LEU A 122 -17.28 -3.67 31.26
N PHE A 123 -17.60 -2.93 30.20
CA PHE A 123 -17.80 -1.49 30.29
C PHE A 123 -19.01 -1.10 31.14
N GLY A 124 -20.07 -1.91 31.17
CA GLY A 124 -21.20 -1.69 32.08
C GLY A 124 -20.80 -1.78 33.56
N ARG A 125 -19.96 -2.77 33.92
CA ARG A 125 -19.42 -2.92 35.28
C ARG A 125 -18.46 -1.78 35.63
N LEU A 126 -17.59 -1.41 34.69
CA LEU A 126 -16.63 -0.33 34.87
C LEU A 126 -17.31 1.03 35.04
N ASP A 127 -18.36 1.32 34.26
CA ASP A 127 -19.06 2.60 34.31
C ASP A 127 -19.70 2.86 35.69
N ALA A 128 -20.20 1.81 36.34
CA ALA A 128 -20.75 1.88 37.69
C ALA A 128 -19.70 2.13 38.79
N ALA A 129 -18.46 1.70 38.58
CA ALA A 129 -17.39 1.75 39.58
C ALA A 129 -16.40 2.91 39.38
N ALA A 130 -16.19 3.35 38.13
CA ALA A 130 -15.19 4.34 37.80
C ALA A 130 -15.63 5.76 38.22
N PRO A 131 -14.70 6.61 38.72
CA PRO A 131 -14.94 8.02 38.99
C PRO A 131 -15.56 8.74 37.80
N SER A 132 -16.34 9.80 38.06
CA SER A 132 -17.04 10.53 36.99
C SER A 132 -16.11 11.08 35.91
N HIS A 133 -14.87 11.45 36.26
CA HIS A 133 -13.88 12.02 35.33
C HIS A 133 -13.15 10.99 34.46
N THR A 134 -13.20 9.71 34.79
CA THR A 134 -12.42 8.67 34.10
C THR A 134 -12.85 8.53 32.64
N ILE A 135 -11.87 8.57 31.74
CA ILE A 135 -12.04 8.33 30.30
C ILE A 135 -11.93 6.83 30.02
N PHE A 136 -12.82 6.32 29.16
CA PHE A 136 -12.77 4.96 28.65
C PHE A 136 -12.30 4.94 27.20
N ALA A 137 -11.39 4.03 26.89
CA ALA A 137 -10.93 3.78 25.54
C ALA A 137 -10.89 2.28 25.24
N SER A 138 -11.26 1.90 24.02
CA SER A 138 -11.03 0.54 23.51
C SER A 138 -9.89 0.54 22.49
N ASN A 139 -9.08 -0.52 22.51
CA ASN A 139 -8.06 -0.83 21.50
C ASN A 139 -8.63 -1.73 20.38
N THR A 140 -9.95 -1.94 20.29
CA THR A 140 -10.56 -2.73 19.21
C THR A 140 -10.03 -2.31 17.84
N SER A 141 -9.92 -3.26 16.91
CA SER A 141 -9.43 -3.03 15.55
C SER A 141 -10.53 -3.06 14.50
N SER A 142 -11.74 -3.49 14.89
CA SER A 142 -12.83 -3.83 13.95
C SER A 142 -14.24 -3.52 14.44
N LEU A 143 -14.46 -3.43 15.76
CA LEU A 143 -15.78 -3.13 16.33
C LEU A 143 -16.00 -1.61 16.43
N SER A 144 -17.27 -1.20 16.37
CA SER A 144 -17.64 0.21 16.53
C SER A 144 -17.40 0.67 17.97
N ILE A 145 -16.65 1.76 18.11
CA ILE A 145 -16.39 2.43 19.39
C ILE A 145 -17.70 2.97 19.98
N ALA A 146 -18.59 3.53 19.14
CA ALA A 146 -19.90 4.00 19.56
C ALA A 146 -20.77 2.85 20.08
N GLU A 147 -20.78 1.71 19.40
CA GLU A 147 -21.52 0.52 19.82
C GLU A 147 -20.98 -0.03 21.15
N ILE A 148 -19.65 -0.11 21.33
CA ILE A 148 -19.04 -0.52 22.61
C ILE A 148 -19.43 0.44 23.74
N GLY A 149 -19.34 1.74 23.50
CA GLY A 149 -19.62 2.78 24.50
C GLY A 149 -21.11 2.94 24.84
N SER A 150 -22.01 2.38 24.04
CA SER A 150 -23.47 2.56 24.15
C SER A 150 -24.05 2.10 25.50
N VAL A 151 -23.40 1.16 26.17
CA VAL A 151 -23.83 0.63 27.48
C VAL A 151 -23.36 1.46 28.67
N THR A 152 -22.66 2.57 28.43
CA THR A 152 -22.12 3.45 29.46
C THR A 152 -22.89 4.78 29.53
N LYS A 153 -22.88 5.43 30.69
CA LYS A 153 -23.43 6.78 30.89
C LYS A 153 -22.43 7.90 30.59
N ARG A 154 -21.23 7.56 30.11
CA ARG A 154 -20.10 8.48 29.88
C ARG A 154 -19.63 8.50 28.42
N GLN A 155 -20.55 8.43 27.48
CA GLN A 155 -20.26 8.42 26.04
C GLN A 155 -19.43 9.65 25.60
N ASP A 156 -19.58 10.77 26.28
CA ASP A 156 -18.76 11.97 26.10
C ASP A 156 -17.29 11.81 26.51
N ARG A 157 -17.02 10.86 27.41
CA ARG A 157 -15.69 10.43 27.90
C ARG A 157 -15.33 9.03 27.41
N PHE A 158 -15.85 8.63 26.24
CA PHE A 158 -15.54 7.37 25.59
C PHE A 158 -14.90 7.62 24.21
N GLY A 159 -13.85 6.87 23.88
CA GLY A 159 -13.19 6.94 22.55
C GLY A 159 -12.45 5.66 22.18
N GLY A 160 -11.73 5.70 21.07
CA GLY A 160 -10.82 4.62 20.67
C GLY A 160 -9.35 5.02 20.74
N LEU A 161 -8.52 4.09 21.16
CA LEU A 161 -7.06 4.17 21.12
C LEU A 161 -6.54 2.90 20.45
N HIS A 162 -6.51 2.89 19.12
CA HIS A 162 -6.09 1.73 18.36
C HIS A 162 -4.57 1.75 18.12
N PHE A 163 -3.87 0.93 18.90
CA PHE A 163 -2.43 0.71 18.78
C PHE A 163 -2.12 -0.40 17.77
N PHE A 164 -0.91 -0.36 17.20
CA PHE A 164 -0.47 -1.32 16.19
C PHE A 164 0.57 -2.29 16.76
N ASN A 165 0.46 -3.57 16.41
CA ASN A 165 1.38 -4.61 16.86
C ASN A 165 2.71 -4.59 16.07
N PRO A 166 3.89 -4.71 16.73
CA PRO A 166 4.13 -4.65 18.18
C PRO A 166 4.09 -3.23 18.75
N VAL A 167 3.30 -3.02 19.80
CA VAL A 167 3.02 -1.69 20.37
C VAL A 167 4.29 -0.90 20.75
N PRO A 168 5.34 -1.48 21.35
CA PRO A 168 6.56 -0.70 21.66
C PRO A 168 7.36 -0.26 20.43
N VAL A 169 7.14 -0.87 19.27
CA VAL A 169 7.89 -0.63 18.03
C VAL A 169 7.12 0.28 17.08
N MET A 170 5.82 0.03 16.92
CA MET A 170 4.97 0.77 15.99
C MET A 170 4.75 2.21 16.48
N LYS A 171 4.90 3.18 15.59
CA LYS A 171 4.82 4.61 15.93
C LYS A 171 3.40 5.17 15.86
N LEU A 172 2.53 4.54 15.07
CA LEU A 172 1.17 5.01 14.83
C LEU A 172 0.25 4.73 16.02
N LEU A 173 -0.67 5.65 16.27
CA LEU A 173 -1.83 5.48 17.13
C LEU A 173 -3.04 6.13 16.44
N GLU A 174 -4.08 5.34 16.19
CA GLU A 174 -5.36 5.85 15.72
C GLU A 174 -6.20 6.30 16.92
N ILE A 175 -6.62 7.56 16.91
CA ILE A 175 -7.55 8.12 17.89
C ILE A 175 -8.91 8.21 17.24
N ILE A 176 -9.83 7.38 17.72
CA ILE A 176 -11.17 7.25 17.15
C ILE A 176 -12.13 8.09 17.95
N ARG A 177 -12.78 9.03 17.27
CA ARG A 177 -13.77 9.93 17.83
C ARG A 177 -15.16 9.51 17.37
N THR A 178 -16.09 9.38 18.32
CA THR A 178 -17.52 9.24 18.02
C THR A 178 -18.20 10.61 18.05
N ASP A 179 -19.42 10.71 17.53
CA ASP A 179 -20.21 11.94 17.59
C ASP A 179 -20.51 12.40 19.03
N GLN A 180 -20.45 11.49 20.01
CA GLN A 180 -20.66 11.80 21.42
C GLN A 180 -19.38 12.24 22.12
N THR A 181 -18.20 11.81 21.66
CA THR A 181 -16.91 12.08 22.32
C THR A 181 -16.64 13.60 22.38
N SER A 182 -16.46 14.12 23.59
CA SER A 182 -16.23 15.55 23.83
C SER A 182 -14.86 16.01 23.32
N ASP A 183 -14.71 17.31 23.05
CA ASP A 183 -13.43 17.89 22.64
C ASP A 183 -12.36 17.73 23.73
N GLU A 184 -12.74 17.85 25.01
CA GLU A 184 -11.85 17.67 26.15
C GLU A 184 -11.32 16.24 26.22
N THR A 185 -12.21 15.24 26.05
CA THR A 185 -11.83 13.83 26.00
C THR A 185 -10.89 13.56 24.84
N PHE A 186 -11.24 14.05 23.64
CA PHE A 186 -10.42 13.89 22.45
C PHE A 186 -9.01 14.50 22.65
N GLN A 187 -8.93 15.72 23.19
CA GLN A 187 -7.65 16.37 23.50
C GLN A 187 -6.85 15.62 24.57
N ALA A 188 -7.51 15.05 25.58
CA ALA A 188 -6.85 14.24 26.61
C ALA A 188 -6.26 12.95 26.02
N LEU A 189 -7.00 12.26 25.15
CA LEU A 189 -6.52 11.07 24.42
C LEU A 189 -5.36 11.41 23.48
N GLN A 190 -5.45 12.53 22.76
CA GLN A 190 -4.36 13.02 21.90
C GLN A 190 -3.11 13.38 22.71
N GLY A 191 -3.28 14.09 23.82
CA GLY A 191 -2.19 14.42 24.73
C GLY A 191 -1.55 13.18 25.37
N PHE A 192 -2.35 12.16 25.69
CA PHE A 192 -1.84 10.87 26.15
C PHE A 192 -0.98 10.19 25.07
N GLY A 193 -1.50 10.02 23.86
CA GLY A 193 -0.76 9.41 22.76
C GLY A 193 0.55 10.14 22.42
N GLN A 194 0.54 11.47 22.44
CA GLN A 194 1.74 12.29 22.27
C GLN A 194 2.78 12.06 23.38
N ARG A 195 2.36 11.96 24.65
CA ARG A 195 3.27 11.62 25.77
C ARG A 195 3.86 10.22 25.65
N LEU A 196 3.13 9.29 25.02
CA LEU A 196 3.64 7.96 24.69
C LEU A 196 4.69 7.97 23.56
N GLY A 197 4.93 9.12 22.92
CA GLY A 197 5.80 9.24 21.74
C GLY A 197 5.17 8.66 20.47
N LYS A 198 3.84 8.54 20.41
CA LYS A 198 3.11 8.06 19.23
C LYS A 198 2.78 9.21 18.27
N ALA A 199 2.84 8.92 16.98
CA ALA A 199 2.22 9.73 15.95
C ALA A 199 0.72 9.44 15.96
N CYS A 200 -0.04 10.39 16.49
CA CYS A 200 -1.49 10.27 16.62
C CYS A 200 -2.16 10.78 15.36
N ILE A 201 -3.02 9.96 14.76
CA ILE A 201 -3.93 10.40 13.70
C ILE A 201 -5.37 10.36 14.20
N THR A 202 -6.25 11.16 13.59
CA THR A 202 -7.65 11.25 13.98
C THR A 202 -8.55 10.65 12.93
N CYS A 203 -9.54 9.88 13.36
CA CYS A 203 -10.57 9.36 12.46
C CYS A 203 -11.91 9.17 13.17
N LYS A 204 -12.98 9.11 12.37
CA LYS A 204 -14.32 8.74 12.81
C LYS A 204 -14.41 7.24 13.09
N ASP A 205 -15.41 6.88 13.90
CA ASP A 205 -15.79 5.49 14.14
C ASP A 205 -16.45 4.85 12.91
N THR A 206 -15.61 4.46 11.95
CA THR A 206 -16.02 3.73 10.74
C THR A 206 -15.37 2.35 10.72
N PRO A 207 -15.94 1.36 10.01
CA PRO A 207 -15.37 0.02 9.92
C PRO A 207 -13.89 0.04 9.53
N GLY A 208 -13.03 -0.47 10.42
CA GLY A 208 -11.58 -0.54 10.21
C GLY A 208 -10.83 0.78 10.30
N PHE A 209 -11.49 1.85 10.76
CA PHE A 209 -10.90 3.18 10.94
C PHE A 209 -10.21 3.68 9.67
N VAL A 210 -8.88 3.85 9.67
CA VAL A 210 -8.10 4.22 8.49
C VAL A 210 -7.29 3.04 7.97
N VAL A 211 -6.37 2.51 8.77
CA VAL A 211 -5.43 1.50 8.28
C VAL A 211 -6.15 0.23 7.85
N ASN A 212 -7.03 -0.33 8.67
CA ASN A 212 -7.69 -1.60 8.34
C ASN A 212 -8.71 -1.41 7.21
N ARG A 213 -9.38 -0.25 7.17
CA ARG A 213 -10.33 0.11 6.11
C ARG A 213 -9.68 0.11 4.73
N LEU A 214 -8.42 0.52 4.62
CA LEU A 214 -7.64 0.47 3.38
C LEU A 214 -6.94 -0.88 3.18
N LEU A 215 -6.45 -1.50 4.25
CA LEU A 215 -5.67 -2.74 4.21
C LEU A 215 -6.50 -3.97 3.83
N VAL A 216 -7.66 -4.16 4.47
CA VAL A 216 -8.45 -5.40 4.32
C VAL A 216 -8.99 -5.56 2.90
N PRO A 217 -9.58 -4.53 2.24
CA PRO A 217 -9.98 -4.63 0.84
C PRO A 217 -8.81 -4.86 -0.12
N TYR A 218 -7.64 -4.27 0.15
CA TYR A 218 -6.42 -4.49 -0.63
C TYR A 218 -5.98 -5.96 -0.58
N MET A 219 -5.94 -6.53 0.63
CA MET A 219 -5.64 -7.94 0.86
C MET A 219 -6.70 -8.85 0.21
N ALA A 220 -7.97 -8.49 0.33
CA ALA A 220 -9.08 -9.20 -0.28
C ALA A 220 -8.96 -9.27 -1.81
N GLU A 221 -8.67 -8.16 -2.48
CA GLU A 221 -8.51 -8.15 -3.94
C GLU A 221 -7.29 -8.95 -4.39
N ALA A 222 -6.21 -9.01 -3.60
CA ALA A 222 -5.06 -9.86 -3.90
C ALA A 222 -5.44 -11.36 -3.88
N ILE A 223 -6.26 -11.79 -2.92
CA ILE A 223 -6.79 -13.17 -2.91
C ILE A 223 -7.71 -13.39 -4.12
N ARG A 224 -8.55 -12.41 -4.50
CA ARG A 224 -9.42 -12.56 -5.68
C ARG A 224 -8.63 -12.66 -6.99
N LEU A 225 -7.53 -11.92 -7.14
CA LEU A 225 -6.59 -12.07 -8.25
C LEU A 225 -6.01 -13.49 -8.30
N LEU A 226 -5.63 -14.03 -7.15
CA LEU A 226 -5.12 -15.39 -7.04
C LEU A 226 -6.18 -16.45 -7.36
N GLU A 227 -7.40 -16.29 -6.83
CA GLU A 227 -8.55 -17.20 -7.04
C GLU A 227 -8.95 -17.30 -8.53
N ARG A 228 -8.91 -16.18 -9.26
CA ARG A 228 -9.17 -16.16 -10.72
C ARG A 228 -8.01 -16.72 -11.55
N GLY A 229 -6.84 -16.93 -10.93
CA GLY A 229 -5.62 -17.32 -11.61
C GLY A 229 -5.04 -16.21 -12.48
N ASP A 230 -5.26 -14.94 -12.11
CA ASP A 230 -4.78 -13.78 -12.86
C ASP A 230 -3.27 -13.62 -12.72
N ALA A 231 -2.71 -13.97 -11.55
CA ALA A 231 -1.27 -14.03 -11.29
C ALA A 231 -0.96 -15.02 -10.17
N SER A 232 0.29 -15.49 -10.09
CA SER A 232 0.73 -16.34 -8.99
C SER A 232 0.88 -15.53 -7.69
N ALA A 233 0.77 -16.17 -6.52
CA ALA A 233 1.00 -15.51 -5.23
C ALA A 233 2.36 -14.79 -5.18
N ARG A 234 3.41 -15.43 -5.72
CA ARG A 234 4.75 -14.86 -5.81
C ARG A 234 4.77 -13.61 -6.70
N ASP A 235 4.11 -13.66 -7.85
CA ASP A 235 4.07 -12.54 -8.80
C ASP A 235 3.27 -11.37 -8.22
N ILE A 236 2.16 -11.63 -7.53
CA ILE A 236 1.37 -10.62 -6.82
C ILE A 236 2.23 -9.91 -5.76
N ASP A 237 2.92 -10.67 -4.92
CA ASP A 237 3.80 -10.10 -3.90
C ASP A 237 4.98 -9.33 -4.50
N THR A 238 5.61 -9.87 -5.54
CA THR A 238 6.74 -9.23 -6.22
C THR A 238 6.30 -7.93 -6.89
N ALA A 239 5.12 -7.92 -7.49
CA ALA A 239 4.55 -6.74 -8.13
C ALA A 239 4.35 -5.61 -7.12
N MET A 240 3.75 -5.86 -5.96
CA MET A 240 3.53 -4.81 -4.97
C MET A 240 4.83 -4.34 -4.30
N LYS A 241 5.78 -5.25 -4.03
CA LYS A 241 7.09 -4.89 -3.46
C LYS A 241 7.92 -4.02 -4.40
N LEU A 242 7.94 -4.33 -5.70
CA LEU A 242 8.81 -3.65 -6.66
C LEU A 242 8.12 -2.53 -7.45
N GLY A 243 6.81 -2.62 -7.63
CA GLY A 243 5.99 -1.63 -8.34
C GLY A 243 5.50 -0.52 -7.42
N ALA A 244 4.95 -0.85 -6.25
CA ALA A 244 4.48 0.12 -5.26
C ALA A 244 5.50 0.41 -4.14
N GLY A 245 6.61 -0.34 -4.10
CA GLY A 245 7.66 -0.17 -3.08
C GLY A 245 7.26 -0.65 -1.68
N TYR A 246 6.24 -1.51 -1.58
CA TYR A 246 5.74 -1.97 -0.28
C TYR A 246 6.74 -2.90 0.41
N PRO A 247 6.85 -2.84 1.75
CA PRO A 247 7.82 -3.66 2.48
C PRO A 247 7.49 -5.16 2.44
N MET A 248 6.21 -5.49 2.27
CA MET A 248 5.69 -6.86 2.21
C MET A 248 4.60 -6.94 1.13
N GLY A 249 4.52 -8.09 0.46
CA GLY A 249 3.48 -8.34 -0.54
C GLY A 249 2.16 -8.69 0.14
N PRO A 250 1.00 -8.49 -0.51
CA PRO A 250 -0.29 -8.68 0.13
C PRO A 250 -0.55 -10.14 0.52
N ILE A 251 -0.09 -11.11 -0.26
CA ILE A 251 -0.34 -12.53 0.03
C ILE A 251 0.49 -12.95 1.25
N GLU A 252 1.78 -12.57 1.28
CA GLU A 252 2.63 -12.74 2.46
C GLU A 252 2.07 -12.02 3.70
N LEU A 253 1.51 -10.83 3.52
CA LEU A 253 0.94 -10.05 4.61
C LEU A 253 -0.31 -10.70 5.21
N ILE A 254 -1.19 -11.27 4.38
CA ILE A 254 -2.37 -12.01 4.85
C ILE A 254 -1.96 -13.25 5.64
N ASP A 255 -0.95 -13.98 5.17
CA ASP A 255 -0.39 -15.13 5.91
C ASP A 255 0.15 -14.69 7.29
N TYR A 256 0.72 -13.49 7.40
CA TYR A 256 1.23 -12.94 8.66
C TYR A 256 0.12 -12.44 9.59
N VAL A 257 -0.90 -11.79 9.04
CA VAL A 257 -2.06 -11.27 9.81
C VAL A 257 -2.96 -12.40 10.30
N GLY A 258 -3.15 -13.43 9.47
CA GLY A 258 -4.07 -14.54 9.72
C GLY A 258 -5.25 -14.53 8.75
N LEU A 259 -5.48 -15.67 8.09
CA LEU A 259 -6.57 -15.84 7.13
C LEU A 259 -7.93 -15.80 7.82
N ASP A 260 -8.03 -16.39 9.01
CA ASP A 260 -9.22 -16.38 9.86
C ASP A 260 -9.59 -14.98 10.32
N THR A 261 -8.61 -14.21 10.78
CA THR A 261 -8.79 -12.83 11.21
C THR A 261 -9.32 -11.98 10.06
N THR A 262 -8.69 -12.09 8.88
CA THR A 262 -9.13 -11.37 7.67
C THR A 262 -10.55 -11.79 7.25
N ASN A 263 -10.84 -13.09 7.27
CA ASN A 263 -12.17 -13.61 6.94
C ASN A 263 -13.25 -13.12 7.91
N ASN A 264 -12.99 -13.14 9.21
CA ASN A 264 -13.93 -12.71 10.24
C ASN A 264 -14.25 -11.21 10.10
N ILE A 265 -13.24 -10.37 9.81
CA ILE A 265 -13.43 -8.94 9.57
C ILE A 265 -14.31 -8.72 8.33
N LEU A 266 -13.99 -9.37 7.20
CA LEU A 266 -14.77 -9.26 5.96
C LEU A 266 -16.22 -9.70 6.17
N GLN A 267 -16.46 -10.81 6.86
CA GLN A 267 -17.83 -11.28 7.16
C GLN A 267 -18.59 -10.27 8.01
N GLY A 268 -18.01 -9.79 9.11
CA GLY A 268 -18.65 -8.80 9.98
C GLY A 268 -18.94 -7.47 9.27
N TRP A 269 -18.06 -7.04 8.36
CA TRP A 269 -18.31 -5.84 7.54
C TRP A 269 -19.38 -6.08 6.49
N HIS A 270 -19.39 -7.24 5.83
CA HIS A 270 -20.41 -7.57 4.84
C HIS A 270 -21.80 -7.70 5.46
N GLU A 271 -21.92 -8.29 6.65
CA GLU A 271 -23.20 -8.37 7.37
C GLU A 271 -23.79 -6.98 7.66
N LYS A 272 -22.93 -6.02 8.02
CA LYS A 272 -23.35 -4.62 8.29
C LYS A 272 -23.54 -3.79 7.01
N PHE A 273 -22.79 -4.09 5.96
CA PHE A 273 -22.78 -3.34 4.70
C PHE A 273 -22.81 -4.31 3.49
N PRO A 274 -23.94 -5.00 3.27
CA PRO A 274 -24.04 -6.08 2.28
C PRO A 274 -23.83 -5.59 0.84
N ASP A 275 -24.19 -4.33 0.58
CA ASP A 275 -24.10 -3.73 -0.75
C ASP A 275 -22.69 -3.17 -1.07
N ASN A 276 -21.76 -3.19 -0.10
CA ASN A 276 -20.40 -2.71 -0.36
C ASN A 276 -19.57 -3.79 -1.08
N PRO A 277 -19.16 -3.57 -2.34
CA PRO A 277 -18.45 -4.58 -3.14
C PRO A 277 -17.06 -4.94 -2.58
N LEU A 278 -16.44 -4.04 -1.80
CA LEU A 278 -15.12 -4.29 -1.21
C LEU A 278 -15.18 -5.34 -0.10
N PHE A 279 -16.32 -5.46 0.59
CA PHE A 279 -16.48 -6.32 1.77
C PHE A 279 -17.00 -7.72 1.44
N VAL A 280 -17.30 -8.00 0.16
CA VAL A 280 -17.82 -9.30 -0.27
C VAL A 280 -16.89 -10.44 0.18
N PRO A 281 -17.39 -11.43 0.95
CA PRO A 281 -16.60 -12.57 1.40
C PRO A 281 -15.98 -13.36 0.25
N ILE A 282 -14.84 -14.00 0.51
CA ILE A 282 -14.08 -14.73 -0.50
C ILE A 282 -14.16 -16.23 -0.25
N LYS A 283 -14.63 -16.99 -1.25
CA LYS A 283 -14.86 -18.44 -1.13
C LYS A 283 -13.57 -19.20 -0.81
N THR A 284 -12.49 -18.93 -1.54
CA THR A 284 -11.19 -19.57 -1.26
C THR A 284 -10.71 -19.29 0.16
N LEU A 285 -10.88 -18.06 0.66
CA LEU A 285 -10.49 -17.69 2.01
C LEU A 285 -11.31 -18.48 3.06
N GLN A 286 -12.63 -18.53 2.90
CA GLN A 286 -13.52 -19.30 3.77
C GLN A 286 -13.17 -20.80 3.78
N GLN A 287 -12.88 -21.36 2.61
CA GLN A 287 -12.46 -22.74 2.47
C GLN A 287 -11.16 -23.02 3.24
N LEU A 288 -10.12 -22.20 3.03
CA LEU A 288 -8.83 -22.37 3.70
C LEU A 288 -8.96 -22.28 5.23
N VAL A 289 -9.78 -21.34 5.73
CA VAL A 289 -10.09 -21.21 7.15
C VAL A 289 -10.80 -22.46 7.68
N SER A 290 -11.79 -22.99 6.94
CA SER A 290 -12.49 -24.22 7.33
C SER A 290 -11.58 -25.47 7.36
N GLU A 291 -10.52 -25.46 6.56
CA GLU A 291 -9.49 -26.51 6.52
C GLU A 291 -8.41 -26.33 7.62
N GLY A 292 -8.52 -25.32 8.48
CA GLY A 292 -7.53 -25.01 9.52
C GLY A 292 -6.22 -24.43 8.99
N LYS A 293 -6.21 -23.94 7.74
CA LYS A 293 -5.05 -23.30 7.11
C LYS A 293 -5.08 -21.80 7.43
N LEU A 294 -4.51 -21.44 8.58
CA LEU A 294 -4.68 -20.11 9.17
C LEU A 294 -3.60 -19.08 8.79
N GLY A 295 -2.52 -19.50 8.12
CA GLY A 295 -1.45 -18.61 7.67
C GLY A 295 -0.05 -19.08 8.07
N PHE A 296 0.77 -18.17 8.62
CA PHE A 296 2.17 -18.40 8.95
C PHE A 296 2.39 -19.63 9.85
N ASP A 297 1.55 -19.80 10.88
CA ASP A 297 1.64 -20.91 11.84
C ASP A 297 1.22 -22.26 11.24
N ALA A 298 0.56 -22.26 10.07
CA ALA A 298 0.18 -23.45 9.31
C ALA A 298 1.13 -23.73 8.11
N GLY A 299 2.28 -23.04 8.02
CA GLY A 299 3.32 -23.31 7.02
C GLY A 299 3.29 -22.45 5.75
N ARG A 300 2.68 -21.26 5.79
CA ARG A 300 2.46 -20.34 4.63
C ARG A 300 1.57 -20.96 3.56
N VAL A 301 0.28 -20.64 3.63
CA VAL A 301 -0.79 -21.37 2.94
C VAL A 301 -0.74 -21.16 1.43
N PHE A 302 -0.37 -19.95 0.99
CA PHE A 302 -0.27 -19.61 -0.43
C PHE A 302 1.13 -19.84 -1.02
N VAL A 303 2.13 -20.15 -0.18
CA VAL A 303 3.53 -20.30 -0.59
C VAL A 303 3.89 -21.76 -0.87
N VAL A 304 3.06 -22.49 -1.62
CA VAL A 304 3.52 -23.68 -2.34
C VAL A 304 2.74 -23.85 -3.65
N LEU A 305 3.09 -23.07 -4.67
CA LEU A 305 2.93 -23.48 -6.06
C LEU A 305 4.23 -23.14 -6.79
N LYS A 306 5.12 -24.12 -6.91
CA LYS A 306 6.26 -24.01 -7.82
C LYS A 306 5.68 -23.91 -9.22
N TYR A 307 6.01 -22.82 -9.91
CA TYR A 307 5.82 -22.72 -11.36
C TYR A 307 6.61 -23.87 -11.98
N ASN A 308 5.92 -24.91 -12.44
CA ASN A 308 6.53 -25.93 -13.26
C ASN A 308 6.78 -25.27 -14.62
N SER A 309 7.99 -24.77 -14.82
CA SER A 309 8.47 -24.50 -16.17
C SER A 309 8.44 -25.83 -16.90
N THR A 310 7.45 -26.04 -17.76
CA THR A 310 7.47 -27.14 -18.71
C THR A 310 8.76 -26.98 -19.51
N GLY A 311 9.74 -27.85 -19.26
CA GLY A 311 11.08 -27.84 -19.86
C GLY A 311 11.10 -28.21 -21.34
N ASN A 312 10.12 -27.72 -22.12
CA ASN A 312 10.21 -27.75 -23.56
C ASN A 312 11.16 -26.66 -24.01
N THR A 313 12.18 -27.05 -24.78
CA THR A 313 13.03 -26.15 -25.55
C THR A 313 12.16 -25.43 -26.59
N MET A 314 11.54 -24.34 -26.17
CA MET A 314 10.73 -23.48 -27.03
C MET A 314 11.64 -22.65 -27.94
N ALA A 315 11.29 -22.56 -29.23
CA ALA A 315 11.95 -21.63 -30.13
C ALA A 315 11.55 -20.19 -29.74
N LEU A 316 12.46 -19.47 -29.10
CA LEU A 316 12.29 -18.06 -28.76
C LEU A 316 12.58 -17.19 -29.98
N VAL A 317 11.90 -16.05 -30.09
CA VAL A 317 12.23 -15.05 -31.12
C VAL A 317 13.55 -14.38 -30.74
N ASN A 318 14.50 -14.36 -31.67
CA ASN A 318 15.78 -13.70 -31.45
C ASN A 318 15.65 -12.19 -31.65
N ILE A 319 15.44 -11.45 -30.56
CA ILE A 319 15.30 -9.99 -30.61
C ILE A 319 16.67 -9.34 -30.79
N LYS A 320 16.87 -8.60 -31.88
CA LYS A 320 18.06 -7.77 -32.13
C LYS A 320 17.70 -6.31 -32.32
N HIS A 321 16.60 -6.05 -33.03
CA HIS A 321 16.07 -4.71 -33.28
C HIS A 321 14.72 -4.50 -32.62
N VAL A 322 14.65 -3.48 -31.76
CA VAL A 322 13.46 -3.07 -31.03
C VAL A 322 12.97 -1.73 -31.58
N THR A 323 11.68 -1.61 -31.85
CA THR A 323 11.07 -0.32 -32.20
C THR A 323 10.22 0.18 -31.04
N VAL A 324 10.48 1.39 -30.57
CA VAL A 324 9.68 2.05 -29.54
C VAL A 324 8.83 3.12 -30.21
N ILE A 325 7.51 3.00 -30.12
CA ILE A 325 6.57 3.91 -30.78
C ILE A 325 5.97 4.86 -29.73
N GLY A 326 6.15 6.16 -29.93
CA GLY A 326 5.87 7.19 -28.95
C GLY A 326 7.09 7.44 -28.06
N GLY A 327 7.73 8.60 -28.24
CA GLY A 327 8.93 9.05 -27.53
C GLY A 327 8.62 10.03 -26.40
N GLY A 328 7.46 9.85 -25.74
CA GLY A 328 7.15 10.54 -24.49
C GLY A 328 8.01 10.04 -23.32
N VAL A 329 7.65 10.42 -22.08
CA VAL A 329 8.41 10.07 -20.87
C VAL A 329 8.70 8.57 -20.77
N MET A 330 7.69 7.72 -20.99
CA MET A 330 7.84 6.27 -20.93
C MET A 330 8.68 5.74 -22.10
N GLY A 331 8.34 6.10 -23.33
CA GLY A 331 9.03 5.62 -24.51
C GLY A 331 10.49 6.01 -24.59
N SER A 332 10.85 7.25 -24.21
CA SER A 332 12.26 7.67 -24.09
C SER A 332 13.01 6.82 -23.07
N GLY A 333 12.42 6.57 -21.90
CA GLY A 333 13.03 5.72 -20.88
C GLY A 333 13.21 4.27 -21.33
N ILE A 334 12.20 3.70 -22.01
CA ILE A 334 12.23 2.35 -22.58
C ILE A 334 13.30 2.24 -23.67
N ALA A 335 13.35 3.21 -24.59
CA ALA A 335 14.33 3.23 -25.66
C ALA A 335 15.76 3.30 -25.11
N MET A 336 15.99 4.18 -24.14
CA MET A 336 17.29 4.36 -23.50
C MET A 336 17.74 3.08 -22.77
N ILE A 337 16.90 2.48 -21.91
CA ILE A 337 17.29 1.28 -21.15
C ILE A 337 17.52 0.09 -22.07
N THR A 338 16.75 -0.01 -23.16
CA THR A 338 16.89 -1.07 -24.16
C THR A 338 18.20 -0.94 -24.92
N ALA A 339 18.55 0.26 -25.40
CA ALA A 339 19.83 0.53 -26.05
C ALA A 339 21.04 0.34 -25.11
N ALA A 340 20.91 0.75 -23.85
CA ALA A 340 21.94 0.57 -22.83
C ALA A 340 22.26 -0.91 -22.54
N ASN A 341 21.31 -1.82 -22.79
CA ASN A 341 21.48 -3.26 -22.65
C ASN A 341 21.80 -3.98 -23.98
N GLY A 342 22.26 -3.23 -24.98
CA GLY A 342 22.91 -3.81 -26.17
C GLY A 342 22.01 -4.04 -27.39
N TYR A 343 20.72 -3.72 -27.29
CA TYR A 343 19.79 -3.84 -28.43
C TYR A 343 19.92 -2.64 -29.37
N ARG A 344 19.70 -2.87 -30.67
CA ARG A 344 19.46 -1.76 -31.61
C ARG A 344 18.04 -1.27 -31.40
N VAL A 345 17.85 0.05 -31.29
CA VAL A 345 16.56 0.66 -30.98
C VAL A 345 16.26 1.76 -31.99
N THR A 346 15.07 1.73 -32.56
CA THR A 346 14.55 2.86 -33.33
C THR A 346 13.35 3.46 -32.60
N VAL A 347 13.43 4.75 -32.26
CA VAL A 347 12.31 5.52 -31.72
C VAL A 347 11.50 6.11 -32.88
N VAL A 348 10.20 5.86 -32.88
CA VAL A 348 9.29 6.35 -33.92
C VAL A 348 8.32 7.36 -33.31
N GLU A 349 8.20 8.51 -33.97
CA GLU A 349 7.28 9.60 -33.61
C GLU A 349 6.45 10.06 -34.80
N VAL A 350 5.31 10.68 -34.51
CA VAL A 350 4.35 11.11 -35.54
C VAL A 350 4.78 12.37 -36.29
N SER A 351 5.74 13.13 -35.77
CA SER A 351 6.26 14.35 -36.40
C SER A 351 7.73 14.60 -36.02
N GLU A 352 8.45 15.37 -36.84
CA GLU A 352 9.84 15.75 -36.57
C GLU A 352 9.98 16.55 -35.27
N ASP A 353 8.99 17.38 -34.93
CA ASP A 353 8.96 18.13 -33.67
C ASP A 353 8.85 17.20 -32.45
N ALA A 354 7.97 16.19 -32.53
CA ALA A 354 7.84 15.18 -31.48
C ALA A 354 9.11 14.32 -31.38
N LEU A 355 9.68 13.92 -32.52
CA LEU A 355 10.95 13.18 -32.60
C LEU A 355 12.10 13.97 -31.97
N GLY A 356 12.18 15.28 -32.23
CA GLY A 356 13.17 16.17 -31.64
C GLY A 356 13.02 16.29 -30.10
N ARG A 357 11.79 16.31 -29.58
CA ARG A 357 11.54 16.27 -28.13
C ARG A 357 11.96 14.93 -27.52
N ALA A 358 11.59 13.83 -28.16
CA ALA A 358 11.96 12.49 -27.72
C ALA A 358 13.48 12.32 -27.65
N LYS A 359 14.22 12.77 -28.67
CA LYS A 359 15.68 12.74 -28.72
C LYS A 359 16.31 13.51 -27.56
N ARG A 360 15.87 14.75 -27.30
CA ARG A 360 16.36 15.55 -26.17
C ARG A 360 16.10 14.87 -24.82
N GLN A 361 14.93 14.24 -24.66
CA GLN A 361 14.59 13.53 -23.43
C GLN A 361 15.47 12.29 -23.23
N VAL A 362 15.70 11.49 -24.29
CA VAL A 362 16.62 10.34 -24.26
C VAL A 362 18.04 10.78 -23.93
N GLU A 363 18.56 11.83 -24.57
CA GLU A 363 19.91 12.36 -24.31
C GLU A 363 20.07 12.80 -22.85
N LYS A 364 19.08 13.53 -22.32
CA LYS A 364 19.06 13.97 -20.93
C LYS A 364 19.07 12.80 -19.94
N ASP A 365 18.23 11.79 -20.15
CA ASP A 365 18.16 10.63 -19.26
C ASP A 365 19.43 9.77 -19.38
N LEU A 366 19.98 9.67 -20.59
CA LEU A 366 21.21 8.91 -20.84
C LEU A 366 22.41 9.53 -20.13
N HIS A 367 22.54 10.86 -20.12
CA HIS A 367 23.57 11.55 -19.35
C HIS A 367 23.47 11.21 -17.85
N ARG A 368 22.27 11.29 -17.27
CA ARG A 368 22.06 10.95 -15.85
C ARG A 368 22.41 9.49 -15.55
N MET A 369 22.03 8.58 -16.44
CA MET A 369 22.34 7.16 -16.30
C MET A 369 23.84 6.89 -16.42
N ALA A 370 24.52 7.54 -17.37
CA ALA A 370 25.96 7.40 -17.58
C ALA A 370 26.74 7.81 -16.32
N GLN A 371 26.38 8.95 -15.71
CA GLN A 371 26.95 9.42 -14.43
C GLN A 371 26.73 8.41 -13.29
N HIS A 372 25.53 7.83 -13.22
CA HIS A 372 25.21 6.86 -12.18
C HIS A 372 26.00 5.55 -12.33
N VAL A 373 26.11 5.03 -13.56
CA VAL A 373 26.79 3.77 -13.86
C VAL A 373 28.31 3.92 -13.79
N SER A 374 28.85 5.08 -14.17
CA SER A 374 30.28 5.36 -14.19
C SER A 374 30.88 5.56 -12.79
N LYS A 375 30.05 5.90 -11.79
CA LYS A 375 30.47 6.23 -10.42
C LYS A 375 31.60 7.27 -10.37
N GLY A 376 31.55 8.26 -11.26
CA GLY A 376 32.53 9.34 -11.36
C GLY A 376 33.75 9.04 -12.24
N ASN A 377 33.77 7.93 -12.99
CA ASN A 377 34.81 7.64 -13.97
C ASN A 377 34.44 8.21 -15.35
N GLU A 378 35.08 9.30 -15.76
CA GLU A 378 34.79 10.01 -17.02
C GLU A 378 34.96 9.16 -18.28
N GLN A 379 35.97 8.27 -18.32
CA GLN A 379 36.19 7.37 -19.45
C GLN A 379 35.07 6.33 -19.57
N ALA A 380 34.65 5.76 -18.42
CA ALA A 380 33.55 4.81 -18.38
C ALA A 380 32.22 5.48 -18.76
N GLU A 381 32.01 6.72 -18.31
CA GLU A 381 30.85 7.54 -18.65
C GLU A 381 30.78 7.81 -20.16
N THR A 382 31.87 8.32 -20.73
CA THR A 382 31.96 8.63 -22.18
C THR A 382 31.74 7.38 -23.00
N LYS A 383 32.40 6.27 -22.65
CA LYS A 383 32.25 4.99 -23.34
C LYS A 383 30.80 4.50 -23.31
N PHE A 384 30.17 4.49 -22.14
CA PHE A 384 28.78 4.08 -21.99
C PHE A 384 27.82 4.94 -22.82
N TYR A 385 28.02 6.27 -22.80
CA TYR A 385 27.22 7.21 -23.57
C TYR A 385 27.35 6.97 -25.08
N THR A 386 28.58 6.88 -25.59
CA THR A 386 28.85 6.68 -27.03
C THR A 386 28.32 5.33 -27.53
N GLU A 387 28.56 4.24 -26.80
CA GLU A 387 28.09 2.91 -27.18
C GLU A 387 26.56 2.81 -27.17
N THR A 388 25.90 3.42 -26.19
CA THR A 388 24.44 3.43 -26.11
C THR A 388 23.83 4.27 -27.22
N THR A 389 24.38 5.45 -27.48
CA THR A 389 23.92 6.35 -28.55
C THR A 389 24.06 5.71 -29.93
N ALA A 390 25.16 4.97 -30.18
CA ALA A 390 25.38 4.27 -31.43
C ALA A 390 24.32 3.20 -31.75
N ARG A 391 23.54 2.77 -30.75
CA ARG A 391 22.45 1.81 -30.91
C ARG A 391 21.08 2.47 -31.09
N LEU A 392 20.98 3.79 -30.97
CA LEU A 392 19.73 4.54 -31.09
C LEU A 392 19.59 5.16 -32.49
N ALA A 393 18.43 4.93 -33.10
CA ALA A 393 17.97 5.58 -34.32
C ALA A 393 16.62 6.25 -34.06
N TYR A 394 16.28 7.22 -34.91
CA TYR A 394 15.07 8.04 -34.82
C TYR A 394 14.43 8.14 -36.20
N SER A 395 13.10 8.01 -36.29
CA SER A 395 12.39 8.05 -37.58
C SER A 395 10.96 8.55 -37.41
N THR A 396 10.44 9.22 -38.42
CA THR A 396 8.99 9.51 -38.58
C THR A 396 8.30 8.50 -39.51
N ASN A 397 9.06 7.64 -40.20
CA ASN A 397 8.52 6.65 -41.14
C ASN A 397 8.33 5.29 -40.46
N LEU A 398 7.16 5.08 -39.84
CA LEU A 398 6.82 3.84 -39.15
C LEU A 398 6.87 2.60 -40.07
N LYS A 399 6.34 2.69 -41.29
CA LYS A 399 6.25 1.55 -42.22
C LYS A 399 7.63 1.00 -42.56
N GLN A 400 8.56 1.89 -42.90
CA GLN A 400 9.93 1.52 -43.22
C GLN A 400 10.64 0.86 -42.04
N VAL A 401 10.42 1.39 -40.83
CA VAL A 401 11.06 0.85 -39.61
C VAL A 401 10.48 -0.52 -39.26
N ALA A 402 9.15 -0.67 -39.28
CA ALA A 402 8.45 -1.88 -38.88
C ALA A 402 8.88 -3.12 -39.69
N ALA A 403 9.22 -2.95 -40.98
CA ALA A 403 9.68 -4.02 -41.86
C ALA A 403 10.96 -4.74 -41.39
N GLY A 404 11.75 -4.12 -40.50
CA GLY A 404 13.00 -4.68 -39.98
C GLY A 404 13.00 -4.95 -38.47
N THR A 405 11.82 -5.01 -37.83
CA THR A 405 11.70 -5.05 -36.37
C THR A 405 11.42 -6.45 -35.84
N ASP A 406 12.08 -6.82 -34.74
CA ASP A 406 11.84 -8.10 -34.05
C ASP A 406 10.83 -7.95 -32.90
N LEU A 407 10.87 -6.81 -32.19
CA LEU A 407 9.96 -6.45 -31.12
C LEU A 407 9.52 -5.00 -31.25
N VAL A 408 8.21 -4.76 -31.27
CA VAL A 408 7.63 -3.42 -31.13
C VAL A 408 7.20 -3.22 -29.68
N ILE A 409 7.52 -2.06 -29.10
CA ILE A 409 7.00 -1.60 -27.82
C ILE A 409 6.23 -0.29 -28.07
N GLU A 410 4.92 -0.39 -27.98
CA GLU A 410 4.01 0.74 -28.15
C GLU A 410 3.87 1.49 -26.81
N ALA A 411 4.12 2.81 -26.84
CA ALA A 411 4.03 3.72 -25.69
C ALA A 411 3.43 5.08 -26.11
N ILE A 412 2.41 5.05 -26.98
CA ILE A 412 1.59 6.21 -27.37
C ILE A 412 0.54 6.52 -26.30
N VAL A 413 -0.20 7.61 -26.51
CA VAL A 413 -1.29 8.05 -25.62
C VAL A 413 -2.30 6.92 -25.33
N GLU A 414 -2.87 6.94 -24.13
CA GLU A 414 -3.80 5.92 -23.64
C GLU A 414 -5.19 6.09 -24.30
N ASN A 415 -5.29 5.75 -25.59
CA ASN A 415 -6.52 5.77 -26.38
C ASN A 415 -6.66 4.46 -27.16
N LEU A 416 -7.74 3.71 -26.90
CA LEU A 416 -7.95 2.39 -27.48
C LEU A 416 -8.00 2.41 -29.01
N GLN A 417 -8.73 3.36 -29.62
CA GLN A 417 -8.90 3.40 -31.09
C GLN A 417 -7.58 3.68 -31.82
N GLN A 418 -6.75 4.57 -31.27
CA GLN A 418 -5.43 4.86 -31.82
C GLN A 418 -4.50 3.65 -31.69
N LYS A 419 -4.49 2.97 -30.54
CA LYS A 419 -3.68 1.76 -30.34
C LYS A 419 -4.14 0.62 -31.25
N GLN A 420 -5.45 0.38 -31.40
CA GLN A 420 -5.99 -0.61 -32.33
C GLN A 420 -5.60 -0.33 -33.78
N SER A 421 -5.70 0.93 -34.21
CA SER A 421 -5.30 1.35 -35.56
C SER A 421 -3.81 1.12 -35.80
N LEU A 422 -2.98 1.42 -34.79
CA LEU A 422 -1.54 1.17 -34.83
C LEU A 422 -1.21 -0.32 -34.89
N PHE A 423 -1.83 -1.16 -34.05
CA PHE A 423 -1.58 -2.61 -34.06
C PHE A 423 -2.02 -3.26 -35.36
N LYS A 424 -3.12 -2.80 -35.96
CA LYS A 424 -3.54 -3.23 -37.30
C LYS A 424 -2.50 -2.87 -38.37
N LEU A 425 -1.95 -1.66 -38.32
CA LEU A 425 -0.90 -1.24 -39.25
C LEU A 425 0.38 -2.07 -39.06
N LEU A 426 0.80 -2.29 -37.82
CA LEU A 426 1.98 -3.10 -37.50
C LEU A 426 1.82 -4.55 -37.95
N ASP A 427 0.62 -5.11 -37.85
CA ASP A 427 0.31 -6.45 -38.35
C ASP A 427 0.49 -6.59 -39.87
N GLN A 428 0.27 -5.50 -40.63
CA GLN A 428 0.44 -5.47 -42.08
C GLN A 428 1.90 -5.25 -42.50
N GLU A 429 2.63 -4.40 -41.77
CA GLU A 429 3.94 -3.90 -42.22
C GLU A 429 5.13 -4.63 -41.56
N ALA A 430 4.95 -5.19 -40.36
CA ALA A 430 6.02 -5.90 -39.66
C ALA A 430 6.15 -7.36 -40.14
N PRO A 431 7.37 -7.93 -40.17
CA PRO A 431 7.59 -9.34 -40.46
C PRO A 431 6.73 -10.29 -39.63
N SER A 432 6.41 -11.47 -40.15
CA SER A 432 5.56 -12.44 -39.44
C SER A 432 6.14 -12.92 -38.10
N HIS A 433 7.45 -12.80 -37.89
CA HIS A 433 8.08 -13.18 -36.63
C HIS A 433 7.94 -12.11 -35.53
N THR A 434 7.64 -10.87 -35.89
CA THR A 434 7.66 -9.72 -34.97
C THR A 434 6.63 -9.86 -33.86
N ILE A 435 7.07 -9.61 -32.63
CA ILE A 435 6.20 -9.49 -31.45
C ILE A 435 5.74 -8.04 -31.31
N LEU A 436 4.45 -7.84 -31.05
CA LEU A 436 3.86 -6.53 -30.79
C LEU A 436 3.49 -6.42 -29.31
N ALA A 437 4.19 -5.55 -28.58
CA ALA A 437 3.93 -5.33 -27.16
C ALA A 437 3.40 -3.92 -26.89
N SER A 438 2.44 -3.80 -25.97
CA SER A 438 1.97 -2.50 -25.48
C SER A 438 2.49 -2.22 -24.07
N ASN A 439 2.96 -0.99 -23.83
CA ASN A 439 3.22 -0.39 -22.52
C ASN A 439 1.99 0.43 -22.08
N THR A 440 0.79 -0.13 -22.21
CA THR A 440 -0.42 0.43 -21.59
C THR A 440 -0.39 0.20 -20.08
N SER A 441 -1.08 1.04 -19.32
CA SER A 441 -1.19 0.91 -17.85
C SER A 441 -2.58 0.46 -17.40
N SER A 442 -3.55 0.40 -18.32
CA SER A 442 -4.96 0.20 -17.98
C SER A 442 -5.78 -0.57 -19.01
N LEU A 443 -5.47 -0.46 -20.30
CA LEU A 443 -6.25 -1.05 -21.38
C LEU A 443 -5.98 -2.55 -21.53
N SER A 444 -7.00 -3.29 -21.98
CA SER A 444 -6.84 -4.70 -22.32
C SER A 444 -5.90 -4.86 -23.53
N ILE A 445 -4.91 -5.72 -23.37
CA ILE A 445 -4.00 -6.12 -24.45
C ILE A 445 -4.78 -6.83 -25.57
N ALA A 446 -5.79 -7.62 -25.22
CA ALA A 446 -6.66 -8.28 -26.19
C ALA A 446 -7.48 -7.27 -27.00
N GLU A 447 -8.00 -6.22 -26.36
CA GLU A 447 -8.74 -5.16 -27.06
C GLU A 447 -7.83 -4.33 -27.97
N ILE A 448 -6.63 -3.98 -27.52
CA ILE A 448 -5.61 -3.31 -28.34
C ILE A 448 -5.27 -4.15 -29.57
N GLY A 449 -5.05 -5.44 -29.39
CA GLY A 449 -4.70 -6.39 -30.45
C GLY A 449 -5.86 -6.86 -31.32
N SER A 450 -7.11 -6.46 -31.04
CA SER A 450 -8.32 -7.06 -31.61
C SER A 450 -8.42 -6.96 -33.15
N LEU A 451 -7.79 -5.94 -33.74
CA LEU A 451 -7.77 -5.69 -35.19
C LEU A 451 -6.57 -6.31 -35.93
N ALA A 452 -5.65 -6.96 -35.21
CA ALA A 452 -4.49 -7.63 -35.78
C ALA A 452 -4.75 -9.13 -36.00
N GLY A 453 -4.19 -9.70 -37.07
CA GLY A 453 -4.24 -11.13 -37.35
C GLY A 453 -3.29 -11.98 -36.49
N ARG A 454 -2.16 -11.42 -36.04
CA ARG A 454 -1.11 -12.11 -35.25
C ARG A 454 -1.30 -12.14 -33.73
N LYS A 455 -2.51 -12.45 -33.26
CA LYS A 455 -2.86 -12.36 -31.83
C LYS A 455 -1.98 -13.22 -30.91
N ASP A 456 -1.45 -14.33 -31.43
CA ASP A 456 -0.50 -15.19 -30.74
C ASP A 456 0.85 -14.50 -30.42
N ARG A 457 1.16 -13.41 -31.14
CA ARG A 457 2.38 -12.58 -31.00
C ARG A 457 2.13 -11.21 -30.39
N ILE A 458 0.98 -11.02 -29.75
CA ILE A 458 0.64 -9.79 -29.03
C ILE A 458 0.72 -10.04 -27.52
N GLY A 459 1.32 -9.10 -26.78
CA GLY A 459 1.45 -9.14 -25.32
C GLY A 459 1.54 -7.76 -24.69
N GLY A 460 1.48 -7.69 -23.36
CA GLY A 460 1.79 -6.48 -22.62
C GLY A 460 3.20 -6.52 -22.06
N LEU A 461 3.86 -5.37 -22.07
CA LEU A 461 5.20 -5.15 -21.54
C LEU A 461 5.18 -3.85 -20.74
N HIS A 462 4.56 -3.89 -19.55
CA HIS A 462 4.27 -2.71 -18.76
C HIS A 462 5.46 -2.35 -17.85
N PHE A 463 6.15 -1.27 -18.22
CA PHE A 463 7.21 -0.63 -17.44
C PHE A 463 6.63 0.41 -16.48
N PHE A 464 7.30 0.63 -15.35
CA PHE A 464 6.91 1.63 -14.36
C PHE A 464 7.79 2.88 -14.46
N ASN A 465 7.17 4.05 -14.24
CA ASN A 465 7.87 5.34 -14.24
C ASN A 465 8.54 5.61 -12.88
N PRO A 466 9.81 6.08 -12.81
CA PRO A 466 10.77 6.23 -13.91
C PRO A 466 11.39 4.91 -14.37
N VAL A 467 11.35 4.65 -15.69
CA VAL A 467 11.79 3.39 -16.31
C VAL A 467 13.19 2.94 -15.88
N PRO A 468 14.22 3.81 -15.76
CA PRO A 468 15.56 3.36 -15.36
C PRO A 468 15.62 2.90 -13.90
N MET A 469 14.82 3.53 -13.03
CA MET A 469 14.84 3.33 -11.58
C MET A 469 13.96 2.16 -11.14
N MET A 470 12.80 2.00 -11.77
CA MET A 470 11.84 0.96 -11.41
C MET A 470 12.34 -0.41 -11.84
N LYS A 471 12.28 -1.39 -10.93
CA LYS A 471 12.83 -2.73 -11.17
C LYS A 471 11.84 -3.69 -11.84
N LEU A 472 10.56 -3.38 -11.79
CA LEU A 472 9.47 -4.25 -12.22
C LEU A 472 9.12 -4.05 -13.69
N ILE A 473 8.79 -5.15 -14.37
CA ILE A 473 7.97 -5.16 -15.59
C ILE A 473 6.84 -6.18 -15.37
N GLU A 474 5.60 -5.81 -15.70
CA GLU A 474 4.49 -6.77 -15.80
C GLU A 474 4.42 -7.30 -17.24
N ILE A 475 4.64 -8.62 -17.39
CA ILE A 475 4.46 -9.32 -18.66
C ILE A 475 3.03 -9.84 -18.72
N VAL A 476 2.23 -9.20 -19.55
CA VAL A 476 0.79 -9.46 -19.64
C VAL A 476 0.54 -10.38 -20.82
N ARG A 477 -0.20 -11.47 -20.59
CA ARG A 477 -0.61 -12.38 -21.67
C ARG A 477 -2.12 -12.47 -21.79
N THR A 478 -2.60 -12.43 -23.02
CA THR A 478 -4.00 -12.73 -23.35
C THR A 478 -4.21 -14.24 -23.42
N LYS A 479 -5.44 -14.68 -23.64
CA LYS A 479 -5.75 -16.09 -23.94
C LYS A 479 -5.13 -16.56 -25.26
N GLU A 480 -4.89 -15.64 -26.20
CA GLU A 480 -4.36 -15.94 -27.53
C GLU A 480 -2.83 -15.88 -27.57
N THR A 481 -2.20 -15.11 -26.69
CA THR A 481 -0.73 -14.97 -26.59
C THR A 481 -0.06 -16.33 -26.40
N SER A 482 0.81 -16.69 -27.36
CA SER A 482 1.55 -17.96 -27.33
C SER A 482 2.57 -18.00 -26.19
N ASP A 483 2.89 -19.21 -25.72
CA ASP A 483 3.95 -19.41 -24.74
C ASP A 483 5.32 -18.96 -25.27
N SER A 484 5.60 -19.12 -26.58
CA SER A 484 6.83 -18.62 -27.21
C SER A 484 6.94 -17.10 -27.11
N THR A 485 5.86 -16.38 -27.39
CA THR A 485 5.82 -14.92 -27.25
C THR A 485 5.98 -14.49 -25.80
N HIS A 486 5.27 -15.14 -24.88
CA HIS A 486 5.36 -14.85 -23.45
C HIS A 486 6.78 -15.05 -22.90
N GLU A 487 7.39 -16.21 -23.18
CA GLU A 487 8.76 -16.52 -22.75
C GLU A 487 9.80 -15.60 -23.42
N THR A 488 9.56 -15.18 -24.67
CA THR A 488 10.41 -14.20 -25.33
C THR A 488 10.37 -12.84 -24.63
N LEU A 489 9.17 -12.37 -24.25
CA LEU A 489 9.00 -11.11 -23.52
C LEU A 489 9.61 -11.19 -22.11
N LEU A 490 9.47 -12.32 -21.42
CA LEU A 490 10.15 -12.58 -20.15
C LEU A 490 11.68 -12.55 -20.30
N ALA A 491 12.22 -13.20 -21.32
CA ALA A 491 13.66 -13.21 -21.60
C ALA A 491 14.17 -11.81 -21.93
N PHE A 492 13.42 -11.04 -22.72
CA PHE A 492 13.72 -9.65 -23.03
C PHE A 492 13.71 -8.77 -21.77
N GLY A 493 12.67 -8.82 -20.94
CA GLY A 493 12.65 -8.01 -19.72
C GLY A 493 13.80 -8.37 -18.75
N LYS A 494 14.17 -9.65 -18.65
CA LYS A 494 15.33 -10.11 -17.87
C LYS A 494 16.66 -9.59 -18.44
N SER A 495 16.82 -9.53 -19.77
CA SER A 495 18.05 -9.02 -20.39
C SER A 495 18.24 -7.51 -20.13
N LEU A 496 17.15 -6.78 -19.90
CA LEU A 496 17.18 -5.39 -19.43
C LEU A 496 17.53 -5.23 -17.94
N ARG A 497 17.88 -6.33 -17.26
CA ARG A 497 18.14 -6.40 -15.81
C ARG A 497 16.93 -5.98 -14.96
N LYS A 498 15.72 -6.22 -15.48
CA LYS A 498 14.46 -6.00 -14.76
C LYS A 498 13.92 -7.31 -14.20
N THR A 499 13.22 -7.21 -13.09
CA THR A 499 12.42 -8.32 -12.53
C THR A 499 11.08 -8.33 -13.24
N CYS A 500 10.76 -9.47 -13.87
CA CYS A 500 9.51 -9.63 -14.60
C CYS A 500 8.56 -10.50 -13.80
N ILE A 501 7.30 -10.07 -13.70
CA ILE A 501 6.20 -10.89 -13.19
C ILE A 501 5.25 -11.22 -14.34
N THR A 502 4.52 -12.33 -14.21
CA THR A 502 3.52 -12.74 -15.20
C THR A 502 2.13 -12.50 -14.68
N CYS A 503 1.27 -11.91 -15.51
CA CYS A 503 -0.15 -11.81 -15.23
C CYS A 503 -1.00 -11.97 -16.49
N ARG A 504 -2.27 -12.30 -16.29
CA ARG A 504 -3.27 -12.30 -17.35
C ARG A 504 -3.66 -10.88 -17.71
N ASP A 505 -4.20 -10.74 -18.91
CA ASP A 505 -4.84 -9.52 -19.37
C ASP A 505 -6.11 -9.22 -18.56
N VAL A 506 -5.94 -8.46 -17.49
CA VAL A 506 -7.00 -7.94 -16.62
C VAL A 506 -6.81 -6.43 -16.46
N PRO A 507 -7.90 -5.65 -16.31
CA PRO A 507 -7.80 -4.19 -16.17
C PRO A 507 -6.85 -3.76 -15.04
N GLY A 508 -5.82 -2.99 -15.39
CA GLY A 508 -4.80 -2.54 -14.44
C GLY A 508 -3.83 -3.62 -13.94
N PHE A 509 -3.81 -4.79 -14.59
CA PHE A 509 -2.87 -5.89 -14.32
C PHE A 509 -2.84 -6.29 -12.84
N VAL A 510 -1.68 -6.21 -12.17
CA VAL A 510 -1.58 -6.52 -10.74
C VAL A 510 -1.47 -5.24 -9.92
N VAL A 511 -0.46 -4.39 -10.21
CA VAL A 511 -0.17 -3.23 -9.35
C VAL A 511 -1.32 -2.24 -9.33
N ASN A 512 -1.79 -1.80 -10.50
CA ASN A 512 -2.86 -0.81 -10.59
C ASN A 512 -4.20 -1.40 -10.12
N ARG A 513 -4.45 -2.68 -10.42
CA ARG A 513 -5.65 -3.38 -9.95
C ARG A 513 -5.77 -3.39 -8.44
N LEU A 514 -4.65 -3.51 -7.71
CA LEU A 514 -4.62 -3.47 -6.25
C LEU A 514 -4.58 -2.05 -5.68
N LEU A 515 -3.92 -1.11 -6.35
CA LEU A 515 -3.68 0.23 -5.84
C LEU A 515 -4.91 1.15 -5.96
N PHE A 516 -5.62 1.10 -7.08
CA PHE A 516 -6.72 2.04 -7.35
C PHE A 516 -7.94 1.88 -6.43
N PRO A 517 -8.39 0.67 -6.06
CA PRO A 517 -9.46 0.54 -5.06
C PRO A 517 -9.09 1.17 -3.71
N VAL A 518 -7.82 1.09 -3.31
CA VAL A 518 -7.31 1.75 -2.10
C VAL A 518 -7.34 3.28 -2.26
N ILE A 519 -6.93 3.80 -3.42
CA ILE A 519 -7.01 5.23 -3.73
C ILE A 519 -8.46 5.71 -3.70
N HIS A 520 -9.38 4.95 -4.30
CA HIS A 520 -10.80 5.27 -4.33
C HIS A 520 -11.38 5.34 -2.91
N GLU A 521 -11.09 4.34 -2.06
CA GLU A 521 -11.58 4.36 -0.68
C GLU A 521 -10.94 5.52 0.12
N ALA A 522 -9.65 5.80 -0.06
CA ALA A 522 -8.98 6.92 0.61
C ALA A 522 -9.61 8.27 0.24
N LEU A 523 -9.93 8.51 -1.04
CA LEU A 523 -10.66 9.69 -1.50
C LEU A 523 -12.05 9.78 -0.85
N GLY A 524 -12.80 8.67 -0.87
CA GLY A 524 -14.12 8.59 -0.25
C GLY A 524 -14.10 8.86 1.26
N MET A 525 -13.05 8.42 1.96
CA MET A 525 -12.86 8.73 3.38
C MET A 525 -12.70 10.24 3.63
N VAL A 526 -11.97 10.95 2.77
CA VAL A 526 -11.83 12.41 2.90
C VAL A 526 -13.16 13.11 2.60
N GLU A 527 -13.87 12.67 1.55
CA GLU A 527 -15.17 13.25 1.17
C GLU A 527 -16.24 13.12 2.27
N ARG A 528 -16.29 11.98 2.96
CA ARG A 528 -17.19 11.76 4.11
C ARG A 528 -16.71 12.44 5.40
N GLY A 529 -15.50 13.02 5.38
CA GLY A 529 -14.85 13.58 6.55
C GLY A 529 -14.50 12.51 7.60
N ASP A 530 -14.22 11.28 7.17
CA ASP A 530 -13.84 10.17 8.05
C ASP A 530 -12.43 10.40 8.62
N ALA A 531 -11.51 10.94 7.82
CA ALA A 531 -10.17 11.33 8.22
C ALA A 531 -9.60 12.40 7.26
N ALA A 532 -8.65 13.20 7.74
CA ALA A 532 -7.92 14.14 6.88
C ALA A 532 -6.91 13.39 5.99
N HIS A 533 -6.65 13.91 4.78
CA HIS A 533 -5.70 13.28 3.85
C HIS A 533 -4.29 13.13 4.45
N GLN A 534 -3.82 14.08 5.26
CA GLN A 534 -2.52 13.98 5.94
C GLN A 534 -2.49 12.84 6.97
N ASP A 535 -3.59 12.64 7.69
CA ASP A 535 -3.72 11.57 8.67
C ASP A 535 -3.76 10.21 7.97
N ILE A 536 -4.44 10.09 6.84
CA ILE A 536 -4.44 8.88 6.00
C ILE A 536 -3.02 8.56 5.50
N ASP A 537 -2.29 9.57 5.00
CA ASP A 537 -0.92 9.37 4.55
C ASP A 537 0.03 8.94 5.69
N VAL A 538 -0.09 9.55 6.87
CA VAL A 538 0.66 9.15 8.06
C VAL A 538 0.30 7.73 8.50
N ALA A 539 -0.99 7.37 8.45
CA ALA A 539 -1.48 6.05 8.80
C ALA A 539 -0.86 4.96 7.91
N MET A 540 -0.86 5.14 6.59
CA MET A 540 -0.31 4.16 5.68
C MET A 540 1.23 4.06 5.79
N LYS A 541 1.92 5.18 5.97
CA LYS A 541 3.38 5.21 6.15
C LYS A 541 3.84 4.56 7.45
N LEU A 542 3.19 4.87 8.58
CA LEU A 542 3.63 4.41 9.89
C LEU A 542 2.98 3.10 10.35
N GLY A 543 1.77 2.81 9.86
CA GLY A 543 1.03 1.58 10.17
C GLY A 543 1.47 0.40 9.31
N LEU A 544 1.69 0.62 8.01
CA LEU A 544 2.02 -0.43 7.05
C LEU A 544 3.42 -0.32 6.46
N GLY A 545 4.17 0.74 6.79
CA GLY A 545 5.52 0.95 6.27
C GLY A 545 5.54 1.31 4.78
N HIS A 546 4.44 1.85 4.23
CA HIS A 546 4.42 2.29 2.85
C HIS A 546 5.45 3.41 2.62
N PRO A 547 6.12 3.45 1.45
CA PRO A 547 7.13 4.47 1.16
C PRO A 547 6.55 5.89 1.11
N MET A 548 5.27 6.01 0.76
CA MET A 548 4.50 7.24 0.72
C MET A 548 3.03 6.94 0.97
N GLY A 549 2.28 7.96 1.40
CA GLY A 549 0.84 7.84 1.53
C GLY A 549 0.11 7.94 0.18
N PRO A 550 -1.17 7.51 0.10
CA PRO A 550 -1.94 7.57 -1.14
C PRO A 550 -2.07 9.00 -1.71
N PHE A 551 -2.18 10.03 -0.89
CA PHE A 551 -2.35 11.41 -1.36
C PHE A 551 -1.04 12.01 -1.88
N GLU A 552 0.07 11.79 -1.17
CA GLU A 552 1.42 12.08 -1.66
C GLU A 552 1.70 11.41 -3.01
N LEU A 553 1.30 10.13 -3.16
CA LEU A 553 1.48 9.41 -4.41
C LEU A 553 0.65 10.02 -5.54
N MET A 554 -0.62 10.33 -5.30
CA MET A 554 -1.49 10.97 -6.30
C MET A 554 -0.94 12.33 -6.74
N ASP A 555 -0.42 13.15 -5.82
CA ASP A 555 0.16 14.45 -6.15
C ASP A 555 1.45 14.32 -6.99
N ILE A 556 2.23 13.26 -6.79
CA ILE A 556 3.43 12.97 -7.61
C ILE A 556 3.04 12.49 -9.01
N VAL A 557 2.04 11.62 -9.11
CA VAL A 557 1.54 11.09 -10.40
C VAL A 557 0.80 12.17 -11.19
N GLY A 558 0.12 13.07 -10.49
CA GLY A 558 -0.74 14.11 -11.02
C GLY A 558 -2.22 13.72 -10.99
N LEU A 559 -3.05 14.56 -10.36
CA LEU A 559 -4.47 14.24 -10.11
C LEU A 559 -5.30 14.08 -11.39
N ASP A 560 -4.96 14.81 -12.44
CA ASP A 560 -5.57 14.64 -13.77
C ASP A 560 -5.22 13.30 -14.41
N THR A 561 -3.98 12.83 -14.23
CA THR A 561 -3.57 11.49 -14.68
C THR A 561 -4.37 10.42 -13.95
N VAL A 562 -4.45 10.52 -12.61
CA VAL A 562 -5.25 9.60 -11.78
C VAL A 562 -6.71 9.60 -12.23
N ARG A 563 -7.32 10.78 -12.40
CA ARG A 563 -8.69 10.93 -12.91
C ARG A 563 -8.86 10.27 -14.28
N SER A 564 -7.93 10.49 -15.20
CA SER A 564 -8.03 9.96 -16.57
C SER A 564 -7.98 8.42 -16.57
N ILE A 565 -7.14 7.82 -15.72
CA ILE A 565 -7.08 6.36 -15.57
C ILE A 565 -8.39 5.82 -14.97
N LEU A 566 -8.97 6.50 -13.98
CA LEU A 566 -10.26 6.13 -13.40
C LEU A 566 -11.38 6.22 -14.45
N GLN A 567 -11.48 7.32 -15.20
CA GLN A 567 -12.45 7.48 -16.29
C GLN A 567 -12.33 6.37 -17.34
N GLU A 568 -11.10 6.03 -17.75
CA GLU A 568 -10.88 4.97 -18.73
C GLU A 568 -11.33 3.60 -18.19
N ARG A 569 -11.00 3.31 -16.94
CA ARG A 569 -11.45 2.08 -16.27
C ARG A 569 -12.98 2.02 -16.17
N ALA A 570 -13.63 3.12 -15.83
CA ALA A 570 -15.08 3.19 -15.72
C ALA A 570 -15.75 3.02 -17.09
N ALA A 571 -15.14 3.53 -18.17
CA ALA A 571 -15.65 3.33 -19.52
C ALA A 571 -15.62 1.84 -19.96
N HIS A 572 -14.58 1.10 -19.54
CA HIS A 572 -14.41 -0.32 -19.89
C HIS A 572 -15.14 -1.28 -18.94
N ASN A 573 -15.36 -0.85 -17.70
CA ASN A 573 -16.17 -1.58 -16.74
C ASN A 573 -17.13 -0.63 -16.01
N PRO A 574 -18.27 -0.27 -16.62
CA PRO A 574 -19.22 0.70 -16.04
C PRO A 574 -19.83 0.26 -14.71
N THR A 575 -19.75 -1.04 -14.39
CA THR A 575 -20.22 -1.61 -13.13
C THR A 575 -19.17 -1.56 -12.01
N ASP A 576 -17.92 -1.21 -12.32
CA ASP A 576 -16.87 -1.01 -11.32
C ASP A 576 -17.03 0.38 -10.67
N GLU A 577 -17.79 0.46 -9.58
CA GLU A 577 -17.95 1.68 -8.79
C GLU A 577 -16.60 2.25 -8.32
N THR A 578 -15.59 1.41 -8.10
CA THR A 578 -14.24 1.83 -7.68
C THR A 578 -13.46 2.54 -8.79
N ALA A 579 -13.94 2.45 -10.04
CA ALA A 579 -13.35 3.14 -11.18
C ALA A 579 -13.90 4.55 -11.38
N LYS A 580 -14.99 4.96 -10.70
CA LYS A 580 -15.54 6.31 -10.87
C LYS A 580 -14.65 7.34 -10.15
N PRO A 581 -14.22 8.42 -10.83
CA PRO A 581 -13.59 9.55 -10.16
C PRO A 581 -14.49 10.13 -9.08
N SER A 582 -13.91 10.45 -7.93
CA SER A 582 -14.61 11.07 -6.82
C SER A 582 -14.92 12.54 -7.13
N GLU A 583 -15.92 13.14 -6.47
CA GLU A 583 -16.28 14.55 -6.68
C GLU A 583 -15.13 15.48 -6.27
N LEU A 584 -14.44 15.15 -5.18
CA LEU A 584 -13.24 15.83 -4.71
C LEU A 584 -12.14 15.81 -5.77
N LEU A 585 -11.87 14.66 -6.38
CA LEU A 585 -10.86 14.55 -7.44
C LEU A 585 -11.24 15.41 -8.65
N GLU A 586 -12.50 15.35 -9.08
CA GLU A 586 -13.02 16.17 -10.19
C GLU A 586 -12.93 17.68 -9.87
N GLN A 587 -13.24 18.08 -8.64
CA GLN A 587 -13.09 19.47 -8.20
C GLN A 587 -11.63 19.92 -8.25
N MET A 588 -10.70 19.16 -7.67
CA MET A 588 -9.29 19.53 -7.63
C MET A 588 -8.67 19.66 -9.01
N VAL A 589 -9.04 18.79 -9.95
CA VAL A 589 -8.59 18.89 -11.34
C VAL A 589 -9.18 20.13 -12.03
N ARG A 590 -10.47 20.46 -11.80
CA ARG A 590 -11.08 21.71 -12.30
C ARG A 590 -10.39 22.96 -11.76
N GLU A 591 -9.93 22.92 -10.52
CA GLU A 591 -9.19 24.02 -9.87
C GLU A 591 -7.70 24.08 -10.25
N ASN A 592 -7.23 23.22 -11.16
CA ASN A 592 -5.82 23.10 -11.56
C ASN A 592 -4.88 22.77 -10.38
N LYS A 593 -5.39 22.09 -9.36
CA LYS A 593 -4.62 21.53 -8.23
C LYS A 593 -4.16 20.11 -8.59
N LEU A 594 -3.21 20.02 -9.50
CA LEU A 594 -2.74 18.78 -10.10
C LEU A 594 -1.55 18.12 -9.37
N GLY A 595 -1.21 18.58 -8.16
CA GLY A 595 -0.09 18.07 -7.38
C GLY A 595 1.24 18.76 -7.70
N VAL A 596 2.33 18.00 -7.71
CA VAL A 596 3.71 18.52 -7.88
C VAL A 596 3.85 19.36 -9.15
N LYS A 597 3.18 18.96 -10.24
CA LYS A 597 3.33 19.63 -11.54
C LYS A 597 2.67 21.00 -11.65
N SER A 598 1.65 21.28 -10.84
CA SER A 598 1.02 22.61 -10.70
C SER A 598 1.54 23.38 -9.48
N GLY A 599 2.41 22.76 -8.68
CA GLY A 599 2.90 23.29 -7.40
C GLY A 599 1.89 23.16 -6.25
N GLU A 600 0.73 22.55 -6.48
CA GLU A 600 -0.34 22.44 -5.50
C GLU A 600 -1.29 21.29 -5.87
N GLY A 601 -1.61 20.44 -4.90
CA GLY A 601 -2.57 19.34 -4.98
C GLY A 601 -3.26 19.15 -3.64
N PHE A 602 -3.17 17.96 -3.04
CA PHE A 602 -3.50 17.77 -1.63
C PHE A 602 -2.50 18.49 -0.72
N TYR A 603 -1.24 18.55 -1.16
CA TYR A 603 -0.18 19.30 -0.51
C TYR A 603 0.22 20.55 -1.31
N ASN A 604 0.82 21.52 -0.61
CA ASN A 604 1.40 22.69 -1.23
C ASN A 604 2.90 22.44 -1.51
N TYR A 605 3.31 22.62 -2.77
CA TYR A 605 4.69 22.40 -3.25
C TYR A 605 5.38 23.69 -3.72
N LYS A 606 4.75 24.86 -3.51
CA LYS A 606 5.33 26.17 -3.82
C LYS A 606 6.31 26.66 -2.77
#